data_AF-A0A6L9YNI6-F1
#
_entry.id   AF-A0A6L9YNI6-F1
#
_cell.length_a   1.000
_cell.length_b   1.000
_cell.length_c   1.000
_cell.angle_alpha   90.00
_cell.angle_beta   90.00
_cell.angle_gamma   90.00
#
_symmetry.space_group_name_H-M   'P 1'
#
loop_
_entity.id
_entity.type
_entity.pdbx_description
1 polymer ?
#
loop_
_entity_poly.entity_id
_entity_poly.type
_entity_poly.pdbx_seq_one_letter_code
_entity_poly.pdbx_strand_id
1 'polypeptide(L)' 'MSQINILVVEDEAITAEVIAEQLIQLGYTVTDSVTSGTGAISSTANNQPDLVLMDITLDPNDIDGI' A
#
# COMPACT_ATOMS: atom_id res chain seq x y z
N MET A 1 -12.09 -19.10 -3.69
CA MET A 1 -11.99 -17.69 -4.16
C MET A 1 -10.51 -17.35 -4.16
N SER A 2 -10.02 -16.60 -5.15
CA SER A 2 -8.66 -16.06 -5.10
C SER A 2 -8.55 -15.04 -3.97
N GLN A 3 -7.46 -15.10 -3.22
CA GLN A 3 -7.17 -14.13 -2.16
C GLN A 3 -6.76 -12.81 -2.85
N ILE A 4 -7.42 -11.70 -2.51
CA ILE A 4 -7.15 -10.39 -3.12
C ILE A 4 -5.86 -9.84 -2.50
N ASN A 5 -4.95 -9.42 -3.37
CA ASN A 5 -3.65 -8.87 -3.05
C ASN A 5 -3.71 -7.34 -3.02
N ILE A 6 -3.29 -6.74 -1.91
CA ILE A 6 -3.40 -5.30 -1.66
C ILE A 6 -2.01 -4.72 -1.39
N LEU A 7 -1.70 -3.60 -2.05
CA LEU A 7 -0.54 -2.76 -1.73
C LEU A 7 -0.99 -1.62 -0.82
N VAL A 8 -0.23 -1.36 0.25
CA VAL A 8 -0.47 -0.23 1.16
C VAL A 8 0.56 0.86 0.89
N VAL A 9 0.10 2.09 0.67
CA VAL A 9 0.93 3.28 0.42
C VAL A 9 0.57 4.33 1.47
N GLU A 10 1.45 4.53 2.44
CA GLU A 10 1.21 5.31 3.66
C GLU A 10 2.54 5.86 4.17
N ASP A 11 2.65 7.16 4.43
CA ASP A 11 3.92 7.79 4.79
C ASP A 11 4.34 7.49 6.24
N GLU A 12 3.38 7.17 7.10
CA GLU A 12 3.59 6.77 8.48
C GLU A 12 3.63 5.25 8.66
N ALA A 13 4.81 4.71 8.97
CA ALA A 13 5.02 3.26 9.10
C ALA A 13 4.10 2.56 10.11
N ILE A 14 3.74 3.21 11.22
CA ILE A 14 2.82 2.63 12.24
C ILE A 14 1.42 2.51 11.66
N THR A 15 0.95 3.54 10.96
CA THR A 15 -0.35 3.55 10.29
C THR A 15 -0.40 2.48 9.20
N ALA A 16 0.68 2.35 8.41
CA ALA A 16 0.81 1.32 7.38
C ALA A 16 0.71 -0.10 7.97
N GLU A 17 1.39 -0.37 9.08
CA GLU A 17 1.36 -1.66 9.78
C GLU A 17 -0.04 -1.97 10.31
N VAL A 18 -0.69 -1.00 10.96
CA VAL A 18 -2.06 -1.14 11.50
C VAL A 18 -3.07 -1.43 10.38
N ILE A 19 -2.93 -0.78 9.22
CA ILE A 19 -3.76 -1.05 8.04
C ILE A 19 -3.49 -2.47 7.52
N ALA A 20 -2.22 -2.85 7.38
CA ALA A 20 -1.83 -4.16 6.87
C ALA A 20 -2.36 -5.30 7.75
N GLU A 21 -2.25 -5.18 9.07
CA GLU A 21 -2.80 -6.13 10.02
C GLU A 21 -4.32 -6.29 9.88
N GLN A 22 -5.05 -5.18 9.74
CA GLN A 22 -6.50 -5.21 9.54
C GLN A 22 -6.87 -5.90 8.22
N LEU A 23 -6.16 -5.61 7.12
CA LEU A 23 -6.38 -6.27 5.84
C LEU A 23 -6.15 -7.78 5.92
N ILE A 24 -5.09 -8.21 6.60
CA ILE A 24 -4.80 -9.63 6.83
C ILE A 24 -5.91 -10.29 7.67
N GLN A 25 -6.39 -9.63 8.73
CA GLN A 25 -7.50 -10.12 9.55
C GLN A 25 -8.81 -10.25 8.75
N LEU A 26 -9.02 -9.40 7.75
CA LEU A 26 -10.16 -9.46 6.83
C LEU A 26 -10.02 -10.55 5.75
N GLY A 27 -8.89 -11.25 5.69
CA GLY A 27 -8.64 -12.35 4.75
C GLY A 27 -7.98 -11.91 3.43
N TYR A 28 -7.43 -10.70 3.37
CA TYR A 28 -6.64 -10.23 2.24
C TYR A 28 -5.15 -10.58 2.40
N THR A 29 -4.40 -10.45 1.31
CA THR A 29 -2.93 -10.54 1.33
C THR A 29 -2.38 -9.14 1.14
N VAL A 30 -1.44 -8.72 1.98
CA VAL A 30 -0.68 -7.49 1.75
C VAL A 30 0.59 -7.85 1.00
N THR A 31 0.78 -7.30 -0.20
CA THR A 31 1.94 -7.64 -1.05
C THR A 31 3.19 -6.91 -0.62
N ASP A 32 3.03 -5.66 -0.18
CA ASP A 32 4.11 -4.76 0.21
C ASP A 32 3.50 -3.55 0.95
N SER A 33 4.34 -2.81 1.67
CA SER A 33 4.00 -1.51 2.26
C SER A 33 5.10 -0.50 1.96
N VAL A 34 4.71 0.62 1.33
CA VAL A 34 5.64 1.64 0.85
C VAL A 34 5.22 3.02 1.35
N THR A 35 6.19 3.92 1.51
CA THR A 35 5.97 5.24 2.12
C THR A 35 6.02 6.40 1.13
N SER A 36 6.07 6.11 -0.18
CA SER A 36 6.18 7.14 -1.21
C SER A 36 5.47 6.74 -2.50
N GLY A 37 5.03 7.73 -3.28
CA GLY A 37 4.34 7.50 -4.55
C GLY A 37 5.24 6.81 -5.59
N THR A 38 6.52 7.16 -5.65
CA THR A 38 7.49 6.45 -6.51
C THR A 38 7.71 5.00 -6.08
N GLY A 39 7.73 4.74 -4.77
CA GLY A 39 7.74 3.40 -4.20
C GLY A 39 6.50 2.60 -4.60
N ALA A 40 5.32 3.24 -4.58
CA ALA A 40 4.07 2.63 -4.99
C ALA A 40 4.08 2.18 -6.45
N ILE A 41 4.54 3.03 -7.37
CA ILE A 41 4.66 2.69 -8.79
C ILE A 41 5.60 1.49 -8.98
N SER A 42 6.75 1.51 -8.32
CA SER A 42 7.76 0.44 -8.43
C SER A 42 7.24 -0.87 -7.86
N SER A 43 6.60 -0.83 -6.68
CA SER A 43 6.03 -2.00 -6.02
C SER A 43 4.88 -2.60 -6.83
N THR A 44 4.01 -1.76 -7.41
CA THR A 44 2.90 -2.22 -8.27
C THR A 44 3.43 -3.00 -9.49
N ALA A 45 4.51 -2.53 -10.12
CA ALA A 45 5.12 -3.22 -11.26
C ALA A 45 5.71 -4.59 -10.88
N ASN A 46 6.29 -4.71 -9.69
CA ASN A 46 6.95 -5.94 -9.23
C ASN A 46 5.96 -6.96 -8.65
N ASN A 47 4.97 -6.49 -7.89
CA ASN A 47 4.11 -7.33 -7.07
C ASN A 47 2.70 -7.54 -7.65
N GLN A 48 2.31 -6.73 -8.65
CA GLN A 48 1.01 -6.81 -9.34
C GLN A 48 -0.19 -6.98 -8.36
N PRO A 49 -0.37 -6.05 -7.41
CA PRO A 49 -1.52 -6.08 -6.51
C PRO A 49 -2.84 -5.91 -7.30
N ASP A 50 -3.93 -6.45 -6.77
CA ASP A 50 -5.29 -6.29 -7.31
C ASP A 50 -5.88 -4.91 -6.93
N LEU A 51 -5.44 -4.35 -5.81
CA LEU A 51 -5.87 -3.06 -5.26
C LEU A 51 -4.69 -2.32 -4.63
N VAL A 52 -4.64 -1.00 -4.79
CA VAL A 52 -3.74 -0.14 -4.02
C VAL A 52 -4.58 0.69 -3.05
N LEU A 53 -4.23 0.65 -1.77
CA LEU A 53 -4.75 1.55 -0.75
C LEU A 53 -3.70 2.65 -0.52
N MET A 54 -4.03 3.88 -0.88
CA MET A 54 -3.07 4.99 -0.93
C MET A 54 -3.58 6.17 -0.11
N ASP A 55 -2.74 6.69 0.79
CA ASP A 55 -2.99 7.98 1.42
C ASP A 55 -2.89 9.09 0.37
N ILE A 56 -3.80 10.07 0.46
CA ILE A 56 -3.83 11.27 -0.37
C ILE A 56 -2.65 12.20 -0.06
N THR A 57 -2.16 12.18 1.18
CA THR A 57 -1.06 13.05 1.62
C THR A 57 0.19 12.20 1.81
N LEU A 58 1.06 12.17 0.80
CA LEU A 58 2.37 11.50 0.89
C LEU A 58 3.48 12.54 1.07
N ASP A 59 4.75 12.09 1.05
CA ASP A 59 5.92 12.98 1.14
C ASP A 59 5.79 14.14 0.14
N PRO A 60 5.79 15.41 0.60
CA PRO A 60 5.63 16.57 -0.27
C PRO A 60 6.80 16.78 -1.24
N ASN A 61 7.90 16.03 -1.10
CA ASN A 61 9.03 16.05 -2.03
C ASN A 61 8.96 14.92 -3.08
N ASP A 62 7.89 14.11 -3.08
CA ASP A 62 7.63 13.05 -4.05
C ASP A 62 6.25 13.25 -4.73
N ILE A 63 5.80 12.24 -5.47
CA ILE A 63 4.45 12.13 -6.03
C ILE A 63 3.44 12.01 -4.88
N ASP A 64 2.40 12.85 -4.90
CA ASP A 64 1.29 12.82 -3.95
C ASP A 64 0.28 11.71 -4.28
N GLY A 65 -0.74 11.54 -3.43
CA GLY A 65 -1.71 10.47 -3.56
C GLY A 65 -2.94 10.80 -4.42
N ILE A 66 -2.90 11.88 -5.23
CA ILE A 66 -4.07 12.41 -5.96
C ILE A 66 -3.89 12.34 -7.48
#